data_AF-A0A1F1ZN43-F1
#
_entry.id   AF-A0A1F1ZN43-F1
#
_cell.length_a   1.000
_cell.length_b   1.000
_cell.length_c   1.000
_cell.angle_alpha   90.00
_cell.angle_beta   90.00
_cell.angle_gamma   90.00
#
_symmetry.space_group_name_H-M   'P 1'
#
loop_
_entity.id
_entity.type
_entity.pdbx_description
1 polymer ?
#
loop_
_entity_poly.entity_id
_entity_poly.type
_entity_poly.pdbx_seq_one_letter_code
_entity_poly.pdbx_strand_id
1 'polypeptide(L)'
;MVVTGATGYVGGRLITELLHAGFRVRATSRHLSSLRRFPWFEHIEPVEADLRDPADVARLCDGADSLFYLVHSMGDSREDFEEVEQETARNVATAAENAGLRQITYLSGLHPKDIPTEKLSKHMRSREKVARILLDSAVPSIVFQAATLIGSGSASYEMIRHLTERLPIMVAPKWIDNLIEPISIRDALYYLVASVDLDEPVNRAFDLGGGHRYRFSDLLRLYGKERGLKRFIRAVPLPLPMDTLSGMWIALVTPAPLGLSVPLAQSMAKDSVTTEHDIAEFIPDPAGGLADYPTSVRRALHREQTGTVETSWDGSWRKAALVDPAQRDVAQSQPTDAEWSGHTVYTDIRTSTTSIQRDKLWEVIEGIGGDRGWYSAGPLWTIRGLLDKIAGGPGLGGRRDPVHLRENDRVDWWRVEKIVPQERLVLRAEMKLDGRAWLIFELSGATDSNGHPTGETKYTQRALYYPQGLAGRLYWGAMLPFHRIIFPVMVKNILKAAEHKS
;
A
#
# COMPACT_ATOMS: atom_id res chain seq x y z
N MET A 1 14.53 -20.06 9.36
CA MET A 1 13.77 -20.05 8.08
C MET A 1 14.32 -18.99 7.14
N VAL A 2 14.29 -19.27 5.84
CA VAL A 2 14.60 -18.32 4.78
C VAL A 2 13.31 -17.75 4.20
N VAL A 3 13.23 -16.43 4.02
CA VAL A 3 12.16 -15.77 3.25
C VAL A 3 12.77 -15.06 2.05
N THR A 4 12.52 -15.60 0.86
CA THR A 4 12.78 -14.88 -0.39
C THR A 4 11.63 -13.93 -0.70
N GLY A 5 11.84 -12.94 -1.58
CA GLY A 5 10.81 -11.94 -1.89
C GLY A 5 10.41 -11.08 -0.68
N ALA A 6 11.32 -10.90 0.29
CA ALA A 6 11.07 -10.19 1.56
C ALA A 6 10.64 -8.73 1.37
N THR A 7 11.04 -8.11 0.26
CA THR A 7 10.65 -6.74 -0.10
C THR A 7 9.27 -6.64 -0.74
N GLY A 8 8.66 -7.77 -1.10
CA GLY A 8 7.36 -7.88 -1.75
C GLY A 8 6.19 -7.76 -0.78
N TYR A 9 4.99 -7.63 -1.36
CA TYR A 9 3.74 -7.43 -0.62
C TYR A 9 3.48 -8.49 0.45
N VAL A 10 3.57 -9.77 0.06
CA VAL A 10 3.35 -10.91 0.94
C VAL A 10 4.55 -11.12 1.86
N GLY A 11 5.77 -11.14 1.31
CA GLY A 11 7.00 -11.41 2.09
C GLY A 11 7.19 -10.46 3.26
N GLY A 12 7.01 -9.15 3.06
CA GLY A 12 7.17 -8.17 4.14
C GLY A 12 6.14 -8.34 5.28
N ARG A 13 4.94 -8.84 4.96
CA ARG A 13 3.89 -9.16 5.95
C ARG A 13 4.15 -10.50 6.63
N LEU A 14 4.52 -11.51 5.86
CA LEU A 14 4.85 -12.84 6.36
C LEU A 14 5.97 -12.80 7.39
N ILE A 15 7.03 -12.02 7.14
CA ILE A 15 8.14 -11.89 8.10
C ILE A 15 7.66 -11.35 9.45
N THR A 16 6.71 -10.41 9.45
CA THR A 16 6.12 -9.89 10.69
C THR A 16 5.41 -11.00 11.45
N GLU A 17 4.58 -11.79 10.76
CA GLU A 17 3.83 -12.89 11.38
C GLU A 17 4.73 -14.04 11.85
N LEU A 18 5.77 -14.38 11.08
CA LEU A 18 6.76 -15.41 11.48
C LEU A 18 7.52 -15.01 12.75
N LEU A 19 7.95 -13.74 12.84
CA LEU A 19 8.61 -13.23 14.05
C LEU A 19 7.66 -13.24 15.25
N HIS A 20 6.39 -12.88 15.06
CA HIS A 20 5.38 -12.96 16.12
C HIS A 20 5.11 -14.40 16.57
N ALA A 21 5.16 -15.36 15.65
CA ALA A 21 5.07 -16.78 15.97
C ALA A 21 6.35 -17.34 16.64
N GLY A 22 7.38 -16.51 16.85
CA GLY A 22 8.61 -16.88 17.56
C GLY A 22 9.70 -17.49 16.68
N PHE A 23 9.55 -17.45 15.35
CA PHE A 23 10.53 -18.04 14.44
C PHE A 23 11.72 -17.12 14.17
N ARG A 24 12.90 -17.74 13.97
CA ARG A 24 14.09 -17.04 13.49
C ARG A 24 14.03 -16.92 11.96
N VAL A 25 14.04 -15.68 11.49
CA VAL A 25 13.88 -15.36 10.06
C VAL A 25 15.18 -14.81 9.49
N ARG A 26 15.64 -15.44 8.40
CA ARG A 26 16.63 -14.91 7.48
C ARG A 26 15.89 -14.39 6.25
N ALA A 27 16.07 -13.11 5.92
CA ALA A 27 15.37 -12.49 4.79
C ALA A 27 16.36 -12.00 3.75
N THR A 28 16.02 -12.18 2.48
CA THR A 28 16.90 -11.78 1.37
C THR A 28 16.35 -10.65 0.51
N SER A 29 17.27 -9.84 0.01
CA SER A 29 17.04 -8.90 -1.09
C SER A 29 18.31 -8.75 -1.92
N ARG A 30 18.16 -8.29 -3.16
CA ARG A 30 19.29 -7.90 -4.02
C ARG A 30 20.08 -6.71 -3.46
N HIS A 31 19.44 -5.87 -2.65
CA HIS A 31 20.08 -4.73 -1.98
C HIS A 31 19.59 -4.62 -0.53
N LEU A 32 20.48 -4.69 0.45
CA LEU A 32 20.09 -4.64 1.87
C LEU A 32 19.37 -3.34 2.27
N SER A 33 19.69 -2.23 1.61
CA SER A 33 19.03 -0.94 1.83
C SER A 33 17.51 -1.02 1.66
N SER A 34 17.01 -1.91 0.78
CA SER A 34 15.59 -2.12 0.55
C SER A 34 14.87 -2.78 1.74
N LEU A 35 15.59 -3.55 2.58
CA LEU A 35 15.03 -4.20 3.77
C LEU A 35 14.98 -3.21 4.96
N ARG A 36 15.90 -2.24 5.01
CA ARG A 36 15.97 -1.24 6.10
C ARG A 36 14.70 -0.41 6.26
N ARG A 37 13.83 -0.36 5.25
CA ARG A 37 12.55 0.36 5.35
C ARG A 37 11.57 -0.34 6.28
N PHE A 38 11.67 -1.65 6.45
CA PHE A 38 10.73 -2.45 7.23
C PHE A 38 11.02 -2.37 8.74
N PRO A 39 9.99 -2.30 9.61
CA PRO A 39 10.17 -2.25 11.06
C PRO A 39 10.94 -3.45 11.63
N TRP A 40 10.74 -4.63 11.05
CA TRP A 40 11.35 -5.88 11.51
C TRP A 40 12.84 -6.05 11.14
N PHE A 41 13.45 -5.09 10.44
CA PHE A 41 14.82 -5.24 9.91
C PHE A 41 15.86 -5.61 10.99
N GLU A 42 15.75 -5.01 12.18
CA GLU A 42 16.67 -5.26 13.31
C GLU A 42 16.39 -6.60 14.03
N HIS A 43 15.34 -7.32 13.65
CA HIS A 43 14.87 -8.56 14.30
C HIS A 43 15.09 -9.81 13.44
N ILE A 44 15.75 -9.67 12.30
CA ILE A 44 16.01 -10.75 11.34
C ILE A 44 17.51 -10.88 11.06
N GLU A 45 17.87 -11.93 10.32
CA GLU A 45 19.18 -12.04 9.67
C GLU A 45 19.08 -11.57 8.21
N PRO A 46 19.56 -10.35 7.87
CA PRO A 46 19.48 -9.84 6.51
C PRO A 46 20.61 -10.40 5.63
N VAL A 47 20.27 -10.91 4.45
CA VAL A 47 21.26 -11.45 3.49
C VAL A 47 21.08 -10.77 2.12
N GLU A 48 22.14 -10.13 1.64
CA GLU A 48 22.21 -9.67 0.25
C GLU A 48 22.48 -10.86 -0.65
N ALA A 49 21.57 -11.15 -1.58
CA ALA A 49 21.72 -12.26 -2.53
C ALA A 49 21.03 -11.97 -3.86
N ASP A 50 21.67 -12.34 -4.97
CA ASP A 50 21.00 -12.56 -6.25
C ASP A 50 20.63 -14.05 -6.37
N LEU A 51 19.34 -14.36 -6.49
CA LEU A 51 18.89 -15.75 -6.57
C LEU A 51 19.28 -16.45 -7.90
N ARG A 52 19.79 -15.68 -8.86
CA ARG A 52 20.40 -16.22 -10.08
C ARG A 52 21.83 -16.70 -9.85
N ASP A 53 22.49 -16.28 -8.77
CA ASP A 53 23.83 -16.74 -8.41
C ASP A 53 23.73 -17.94 -7.45
N PRO A 54 24.13 -19.15 -7.86
CA PRO A 54 24.05 -20.34 -7.00
C PRO A 54 24.83 -20.22 -5.69
N ALA A 55 25.94 -19.47 -5.65
CA ALA A 55 26.74 -19.30 -4.45
C ALA A 55 26.01 -18.45 -3.40
N ASP A 56 25.30 -17.42 -3.86
CA ASP A 56 24.45 -16.58 -3.02
C ASP A 56 23.27 -17.37 -2.44
N VAL A 57 22.62 -18.20 -3.26
CA VAL A 57 21.51 -19.05 -2.81
C VAL A 57 21.98 -20.13 -1.83
N ALA A 58 23.16 -20.71 -2.05
CA ALA A 58 23.75 -21.68 -1.13
C ALA A 58 23.99 -21.05 0.26
N ARG A 59 24.62 -19.86 0.30
CA ARG A 59 24.82 -19.10 1.54
C ARG A 59 23.49 -18.73 2.21
N LEU A 60 22.46 -18.43 1.42
CA LEU A 60 21.14 -18.12 1.93
C LEU A 60 20.51 -19.34 2.63
N CYS A 61 20.68 -20.55 2.10
CA CYS A 61 20.10 -21.79 2.64
C CYS A 61 20.89 -22.39 3.80
N ASP A 62 22.16 -22.03 3.98
CA ASP A 62 23.05 -22.61 4.99
C ASP A 62 22.48 -22.53 6.43
N GLY A 63 22.31 -23.68 7.07
CA GLY A 63 21.76 -23.79 8.43
C GLY A 63 20.29 -23.39 8.58
N ALA A 64 19.50 -23.36 7.49
CA ALA A 64 18.06 -23.09 7.55
C ALA A 64 17.23 -24.38 7.46
N ASP A 65 16.12 -24.44 8.22
CA ASP A 65 15.23 -25.61 8.22
C ASP A 65 14.23 -25.63 7.07
N SER A 66 13.80 -24.45 6.61
CA SER A 66 12.74 -24.29 5.60
C SER A 66 12.88 -22.97 4.86
N LEU A 67 12.33 -22.91 3.65
CA LEU A 67 12.40 -21.75 2.77
C LEU A 67 11.01 -21.37 2.21
N PHE A 68 10.68 -20.09 2.32
CA PHE A 68 9.58 -19.48 1.58
C PHE A 68 10.07 -18.90 0.27
N TYR A 69 9.57 -19.44 -0.84
CA TYR A 69 9.81 -18.93 -2.18
C TYR A 69 8.69 -17.92 -2.52
N LEU A 70 8.96 -16.62 -2.40
CA LEU A 70 7.97 -15.56 -2.71
C LEU A 70 8.46 -14.58 -3.79
N VAL A 71 9.51 -14.96 -4.51
CA VAL A 71 9.96 -14.19 -5.67
C VAL A 71 9.03 -14.46 -6.85
N HIS A 72 8.62 -13.38 -7.51
CA HIS A 72 7.94 -13.43 -8.78
C HIS A 72 8.16 -12.10 -9.51
N SER A 73 8.67 -12.14 -10.73
CA SER A 73 8.79 -10.98 -11.61
C SER A 73 7.48 -10.70 -12.33
N MET A 74 6.93 -9.50 -12.14
CA MET A 74 5.79 -9.01 -12.89
C MET A 74 6.25 -8.34 -14.18
N GLY A 75 6.65 -9.18 -15.16
CA GLY A 75 6.69 -8.81 -16.57
C GLY A 75 7.53 -7.58 -16.93
N ASP A 76 8.79 -7.52 -16.49
CA ASP A 76 9.72 -6.57 -17.10
C ASP A 76 10.03 -7.01 -18.55
N SER A 77 9.82 -6.11 -19.51
CA SER A 77 9.71 -6.45 -20.94
C SER A 77 11.06 -6.66 -21.65
N ARG A 78 12.16 -6.70 -20.90
CA ARG A 78 13.53 -6.66 -21.45
C ARG A 78 14.23 -8.03 -21.50
N GLU A 79 13.79 -9.00 -20.71
CA GLU A 79 14.33 -10.37 -20.66
C GLU A 79 13.19 -11.39 -20.68
N ASP A 80 13.44 -12.63 -21.12
CA ASP A 80 12.43 -13.68 -20.99
C ASP A 80 12.31 -14.11 -19.53
N PHE A 81 11.45 -13.41 -18.79
CA PHE A 81 11.24 -13.67 -17.37
C PHE A 81 10.80 -15.12 -17.08
N GLU A 82 10.22 -15.86 -18.04
CA GLU A 82 9.89 -17.27 -17.81
C GLU A 82 11.14 -18.13 -17.63
N GLU A 83 12.20 -17.86 -18.40
CA GLU A 83 13.46 -18.61 -18.30
C GLU A 83 14.19 -18.25 -17.00
N VAL A 84 14.26 -16.95 -16.69
CA VAL A 84 14.90 -16.44 -15.47
C VAL A 84 14.22 -16.98 -14.20
N GLU A 85 12.89 -17.01 -14.15
CA GLU A 85 12.14 -17.56 -13.01
C GLU A 85 12.38 -19.07 -12.84
N GLN A 86 12.44 -19.82 -13.94
CA GLN A 86 12.74 -21.25 -13.90
C GLN A 86 14.18 -21.53 -13.46
N GLU A 87 15.16 -20.78 -13.97
CA GLU A 87 16.56 -20.88 -13.54
C GLU A 87 16.70 -20.59 -12.05
N THR A 88 16.08 -19.51 -11.59
CA THR A 88 16.05 -19.13 -10.17
C THR A 88 15.45 -20.23 -9.30
N ALA A 89 14.33 -20.84 -9.72
CA ALA A 89 13.69 -21.94 -9.01
C ALA A 89 14.61 -23.18 -8.94
N ARG A 90 15.34 -23.52 -10.02
CA ARG A 90 16.30 -24.63 -10.03
C ARG A 90 17.49 -24.39 -9.11
N ASN A 91 18.00 -23.16 -9.08
CA ASN A 91 19.09 -22.77 -8.17
C ASN A 91 18.65 -22.92 -6.71
N VAL A 92 17.44 -22.45 -6.38
CA VAL A 92 16.88 -22.62 -5.02
C VAL A 92 16.63 -24.07 -4.67
N ALA A 93 16.04 -24.86 -5.57
CA ALA A 93 15.81 -26.29 -5.35
C ALA A 93 17.14 -27.03 -5.06
N THR A 94 18.16 -26.80 -5.88
CA THR A 94 19.49 -27.40 -5.71
C THR A 94 20.15 -26.97 -4.39
N ALA A 95 20.10 -25.69 -4.05
CA ALA A 95 20.68 -25.18 -2.82
C ALA A 95 19.93 -25.68 -1.57
N ALA A 96 18.60 -25.79 -1.65
CA ALA A 96 17.76 -26.32 -0.58
C ALA A 96 18.09 -27.79 -0.30
N GLU A 97 18.26 -28.60 -1.36
CA GLU A 97 18.70 -30.00 -1.25
C GLU A 97 20.07 -30.10 -0.60
N ASN A 98 21.06 -29.35 -1.09
CA ASN A 98 22.43 -29.38 -0.57
C ASN A 98 22.53 -28.94 0.90
N ALA A 99 21.67 -28.00 1.33
CA ALA A 99 21.60 -27.54 2.71
C ALA A 99 20.71 -28.43 3.60
N GLY A 100 20.06 -29.45 3.05
CA GLY A 100 19.21 -30.38 3.80
C GLY A 100 17.93 -29.74 4.33
N LEU A 101 17.35 -28.78 3.60
CA LEU A 101 16.08 -28.16 3.99
C LEU A 101 14.97 -29.22 4.06
N ARG A 102 14.10 -29.08 5.05
CA ARG A 102 12.98 -30.00 5.29
C ARG A 102 11.79 -29.74 4.35
N GLN A 103 11.55 -28.48 4.02
CA GLN A 103 10.36 -28.05 3.30
C GLN A 103 10.61 -26.73 2.54
N ILE A 104 10.14 -26.68 1.29
CA ILE A 104 9.97 -25.42 0.54
C ILE A 104 8.47 -25.07 0.56
N THR A 105 8.15 -23.81 0.85
CA THR A 105 6.78 -23.26 0.73
C THR A 105 6.75 -22.25 -0.40
N TYR A 106 5.93 -22.48 -1.43
CA TYR A 106 5.79 -21.60 -2.58
C TYR A 106 4.39 -20.99 -2.63
N LEU A 107 4.30 -19.66 -2.68
CA LEU A 107 3.03 -18.98 -2.99
C LEU A 107 2.92 -18.76 -4.51
N SER A 108 2.22 -19.66 -5.17
CA SER A 108 1.87 -19.61 -6.59
C SER A 108 0.54 -18.88 -6.83
N GLY A 109 0.04 -18.90 -8.06
CA GLY A 109 -1.20 -18.24 -8.48
C GLY A 109 -2.19 -19.25 -9.01
N LEU A 110 -3.45 -19.10 -8.58
CA LEU A 110 -4.54 -19.94 -9.04
C LEU A 110 -4.74 -19.80 -10.56
N HIS A 111 -4.92 -20.92 -11.24
CA HIS A 111 -5.16 -20.97 -12.67
C HIS A 111 -6.20 -22.05 -13.03
N PRO A 112 -6.92 -21.89 -14.17
CA PRO A 112 -7.87 -22.90 -14.62
C PRO A 112 -7.20 -24.25 -14.89
N LYS A 113 -7.71 -25.31 -14.27
CA LYS A 113 -7.17 -26.68 -14.42
C LYS A 113 -7.54 -27.34 -15.75
N ASP A 114 -8.58 -26.85 -16.41
CA ASP A 114 -9.09 -27.33 -17.69
C ASP A 114 -8.31 -26.78 -18.91
N ILE A 115 -7.40 -25.83 -18.68
CA ILE A 115 -6.60 -25.21 -19.73
C ILE A 115 -5.16 -25.76 -19.67
N PRO A 116 -4.63 -26.33 -20.77
CA PRO A 116 -3.24 -26.74 -20.85
C PRO A 116 -2.28 -25.59 -20.54
N THR A 117 -1.19 -25.89 -19.82
CA THR A 117 -0.21 -24.90 -19.34
C THR A 117 0.33 -24.00 -20.46
N GLU A 118 0.48 -24.51 -21.68
CA GLU A 118 0.98 -23.80 -22.85
C GLU A 118 0.02 -22.69 -23.33
N LYS A 119 -1.28 -22.85 -23.06
CA LYS A 119 -2.35 -21.91 -23.43
C LYS A 119 -2.67 -20.90 -22.32
N LEU A 120 -2.04 -21.02 -21.14
CA LEU A 120 -2.16 -20.02 -20.08
C LEU A 120 -1.48 -18.70 -20.50
N SER A 121 -1.83 -17.61 -19.82
CA SER A 121 -1.09 -16.35 -19.95
C SER A 121 0.38 -16.56 -19.59
N LYS A 122 1.29 -15.76 -20.16
CA LYS A 122 2.74 -15.85 -19.90
C LYS A 122 3.05 -15.85 -18.40
N HIS A 123 2.34 -15.01 -17.63
CA HIS A 123 2.47 -14.91 -16.19
C HIS A 123 2.03 -16.18 -15.45
N MET A 124 0.85 -16.72 -15.77
CA MET A 124 0.31 -17.93 -15.13
C MET A 124 1.14 -19.16 -15.49
N ARG A 125 1.58 -19.26 -16.75
CA ARG A 125 2.47 -20.33 -17.22
C ARG A 125 3.81 -20.34 -16.49
N SER A 126 4.41 -19.17 -16.27
CA SER A 126 5.66 -19.06 -15.49
C SER A 126 5.51 -19.63 -14.08
N ARG A 127 4.44 -19.22 -13.37
CA ARG A 127 4.16 -19.66 -11.99
C ARG A 127 3.90 -21.17 -11.90
N GLU A 128 3.21 -21.74 -12.89
CA GLU A 128 2.99 -23.18 -12.96
C GLU A 128 4.29 -23.95 -13.24
N LYS A 129 5.16 -23.45 -14.14
CA LYS A 129 6.48 -24.06 -14.39
C LYS A 129 7.38 -24.03 -13.15
N VAL A 130 7.38 -22.93 -12.41
CA VAL A 130 8.11 -22.82 -11.12
C VAL A 130 7.55 -23.80 -10.10
N ALA A 131 6.22 -23.90 -9.97
CA ALA A 131 5.60 -24.87 -9.06
C ALA A 131 6.04 -26.30 -9.36
N ARG A 132 6.06 -26.71 -10.64
CA ARG A 132 6.55 -28.04 -11.05
C ARG A 132 8.02 -28.25 -10.71
N ILE A 133 8.89 -27.30 -11.01
CA ILE A 133 10.32 -27.40 -10.68
C ILE A 133 10.54 -27.65 -9.17
N LEU A 134 9.77 -26.98 -8.31
CA LEU A 134 9.88 -27.15 -6.87
C LEU A 134 9.28 -28.49 -6.40
N LEU A 135 8.11 -28.87 -6.91
CA LEU A 135 7.46 -30.16 -6.59
C LEU A 135 8.25 -31.38 -7.06
N ASP A 136 8.97 -31.26 -8.18
CA ASP A 136 9.81 -32.32 -8.76
C ASP A 136 11.21 -32.37 -8.11
N SER A 137 11.53 -31.44 -7.19
CA SER A 137 12.82 -31.40 -6.51
C SER A 137 12.93 -32.41 -5.38
N ALA A 138 14.15 -32.67 -4.91
CA ALA A 138 14.41 -33.60 -3.81
C ALA A 138 13.83 -33.13 -2.47
N VAL A 139 13.67 -31.80 -2.28
CA VAL A 139 13.08 -31.23 -1.07
C VAL A 139 11.57 -31.13 -1.26
N PRO A 140 10.75 -31.72 -0.37
CA PRO A 140 9.30 -31.59 -0.42
C PRO A 140 8.84 -30.14 -0.52
N SER A 141 7.86 -29.89 -1.38
CA SER A 141 7.33 -28.55 -1.64
C SER A 141 5.82 -28.47 -1.40
N ILE A 142 5.40 -27.51 -0.58
CA ILE A 142 3.99 -27.14 -0.43
C ILE A 142 3.75 -25.90 -1.28
N VAL A 143 2.87 -26.04 -2.28
CA VAL A 143 2.56 -24.97 -3.23
C VAL A 143 1.16 -24.44 -2.96
N PHE A 144 1.07 -23.23 -2.44
CA PHE A 144 -0.20 -22.53 -2.28
C PHE A 144 -0.56 -21.77 -3.56
N GLN A 145 -1.56 -22.25 -4.28
CA GLN A 145 -2.11 -21.62 -5.47
C GLN A 145 -3.18 -20.61 -5.06
N ALA A 146 -2.72 -19.45 -4.57
CA ALA A 146 -3.61 -18.41 -4.09
C ALA A 146 -4.38 -17.76 -5.24
N ALA A 147 -5.67 -17.59 -5.00
CA ALA A 147 -6.54 -16.80 -5.83
C ALA A 147 -6.26 -15.30 -5.66
N THR A 148 -7.21 -14.46 -6.04
CA THR A 148 -7.05 -13.00 -5.96
C THR A 148 -6.90 -12.56 -4.50
N LEU A 149 -5.69 -12.17 -4.09
CA LEU A 149 -5.39 -11.66 -2.75
C LEU A 149 -6.06 -10.30 -2.53
N ILE A 150 -6.78 -10.17 -1.42
CA ILE A 150 -7.47 -8.95 -1.01
C ILE A 150 -6.87 -8.43 0.30
N GLY A 151 -6.30 -7.24 0.20
CA GLY A 151 -5.73 -6.47 1.30
C GLY A 151 -5.13 -5.18 0.75
N SER A 152 -5.10 -4.13 1.56
CA SER A 152 -4.44 -2.87 1.19
C SER A 152 -3.00 -3.15 0.76
N GLY A 153 -2.54 -2.50 -0.31
CA GLY A 153 -1.21 -2.73 -0.89
C GLY A 153 -1.13 -3.88 -1.91
N SER A 154 -2.10 -4.80 -1.93
CA SER A 154 -2.11 -5.87 -2.95
C SER A 154 -2.54 -5.34 -4.30
N ALA A 155 -1.89 -5.78 -5.37
CA ALA A 155 -2.15 -5.26 -6.72
C ALA A 155 -3.62 -5.38 -7.15
N SER A 156 -4.26 -6.52 -6.85
CA SER A 156 -5.66 -6.76 -7.21
C SER A 156 -6.63 -5.88 -6.41
N TYR A 157 -6.45 -5.75 -5.09
CA TYR A 157 -7.26 -4.84 -4.28
C TYR A 157 -7.12 -3.40 -4.74
N GLU A 158 -5.89 -2.94 -4.99
CA GLU A 158 -5.62 -1.57 -5.42
C GLU A 158 -6.21 -1.27 -6.79
N MET A 159 -6.16 -2.22 -7.72
CA MET A 159 -6.82 -2.09 -9.01
C MET A 159 -8.34 -1.95 -8.87
N ILE A 160 -8.99 -2.85 -8.11
CA ILE A 160 -10.43 -2.77 -7.82
C ILE A 160 -10.76 -1.41 -7.19
N ARG A 161 -9.98 -0.99 -6.18
CA ARG A 161 -10.16 0.30 -5.52
C ARG A 161 -10.05 1.45 -6.50
N HIS A 162 -8.95 1.56 -7.26
CA HIS A 162 -8.74 2.69 -8.16
C HIS A 162 -9.82 2.76 -9.24
N LEU A 163 -10.18 1.63 -9.85
CA LEU A 163 -11.25 1.55 -10.84
C LEU A 163 -12.58 2.02 -10.23
N THR A 164 -12.90 1.51 -9.04
CA THR A 164 -14.15 1.84 -8.38
C THR A 164 -14.19 3.29 -7.89
N GLU A 165 -13.13 3.81 -7.29
CA GLU A 165 -13.11 5.19 -6.81
C GLU A 165 -13.12 6.22 -7.95
N ARG A 166 -12.62 5.87 -9.14
CA ARG A 166 -12.49 6.79 -10.28
C ARG A 166 -13.64 6.75 -11.27
N LEU A 167 -14.30 5.61 -11.44
CA LEU A 167 -15.32 5.40 -12.48
C LEU A 167 -16.70 5.17 -11.84
N PRO A 168 -17.57 6.20 -11.75
CA PRO A 168 -18.94 6.05 -11.28
C PRO A 168 -19.79 5.15 -12.19
N ILE A 169 -19.51 5.21 -13.50
CA ILE A 169 -20.11 4.39 -14.55
C ILE A 169 -18.98 3.66 -15.26
N MET A 170 -19.08 2.34 -15.36
CA MET A 170 -18.10 1.49 -16.04
C MET A 170 -18.82 0.60 -17.04
N VAL A 171 -18.58 0.85 -18.32
CA VAL A 171 -18.93 -0.06 -19.40
C VAL A 171 -17.68 -0.88 -19.68
N ALA A 172 -17.75 -2.19 -19.39
CA ALA A 172 -16.61 -3.08 -19.43
C ALA A 172 -16.86 -4.26 -20.36
N PRO A 173 -15.79 -4.95 -20.82
CA PRO A 173 -15.93 -6.14 -21.63
C PRO A 173 -16.66 -7.27 -20.90
N LYS A 174 -17.18 -8.24 -21.67
CA LYS A 174 -17.91 -9.40 -21.14
C LYS A 174 -17.15 -10.20 -20.07
N TRP A 175 -15.81 -10.23 -20.13
CA TRP A 175 -14.99 -10.97 -19.15
C TRP A 175 -15.12 -10.43 -17.71
N ILE A 176 -15.65 -9.22 -17.52
CA ILE A 176 -15.92 -8.67 -16.17
C ILE A 176 -16.94 -9.52 -15.38
N ASP A 177 -17.67 -10.42 -16.04
CA ASP A 177 -18.62 -11.34 -15.41
C ASP A 177 -18.04 -12.73 -15.14
N ASN A 178 -16.74 -12.95 -15.39
CA ASN A 178 -16.02 -14.17 -15.01
C ASN A 178 -16.03 -14.36 -13.49
N LEU A 179 -15.97 -15.63 -13.08
CA LEU A 179 -16.01 -16.02 -11.68
C LEU A 179 -14.61 -15.94 -11.05
N ILE A 180 -14.56 -15.33 -9.88
CA ILE A 180 -13.34 -15.16 -9.08
C ILE A 180 -13.66 -15.50 -7.64
N GLU A 181 -12.75 -16.22 -6.99
CA GLU A 181 -12.82 -16.55 -5.58
C GLU A 181 -11.68 -15.84 -4.83
N PRO A 182 -11.88 -14.62 -4.33
CA PRO A 182 -10.83 -13.89 -3.62
C PRO A 182 -10.49 -14.54 -2.27
N ILE A 183 -9.26 -14.35 -1.82
CA ILE A 183 -8.80 -14.74 -0.48
C ILE A 183 -8.24 -13.53 0.26
N SER A 184 -8.52 -13.42 1.56
CA SER A 184 -7.94 -12.37 2.40
C SER A 184 -6.44 -12.55 2.53
N ILE A 185 -5.67 -11.47 2.50
CA ILE A 185 -4.22 -11.55 2.80
C ILE A 185 -3.96 -12.14 4.19
N ARG A 186 -4.86 -11.90 5.16
CA ARG A 186 -4.76 -12.47 6.50
C ARG A 186 -4.84 -13.98 6.49
N ASP A 187 -5.80 -14.52 5.74
CA ASP A 187 -6.04 -15.96 5.67
C ASP A 187 -4.93 -16.65 4.86
N ALA A 188 -4.45 -16.03 3.79
CA ALA A 188 -3.28 -16.51 3.06
C ALA A 188 -2.01 -16.55 3.94
N LEU A 189 -1.78 -15.52 4.75
CA LEU A 189 -0.66 -15.49 5.71
C LEU A 189 -0.82 -16.53 6.82
N TYR A 190 -2.05 -16.80 7.28
CA TYR A 190 -2.31 -17.87 8.24
C TYR A 190 -1.83 -19.22 7.70
N TYR A 191 -2.21 -19.61 6.48
CA TYR A 191 -1.74 -20.87 5.88
C TYR A 191 -0.22 -20.89 5.68
N LEU A 192 0.38 -19.78 5.26
CA LEU A 192 1.83 -19.67 5.11
C LEU A 192 2.58 -19.82 6.45
N VAL A 193 2.08 -19.24 7.54
CA VAL A 193 2.71 -19.39 8.86
C VAL A 193 2.49 -20.80 9.40
N ALA A 194 1.29 -21.35 9.26
CA ALA A 194 0.96 -22.68 9.75
C ALA A 194 1.70 -23.80 8.97
N SER A 195 2.07 -23.59 7.70
CA SER A 195 2.80 -24.59 6.92
C SER A 195 4.22 -24.86 7.42
N VAL A 196 4.71 -24.05 8.35
CA VAL A 196 6.02 -24.19 8.99
C VAL A 196 6.00 -25.25 10.09
N ASP A 197 4.86 -25.42 10.74
CA ASP A 197 4.69 -26.24 11.96
C ASP A 197 3.97 -27.56 11.65
N LEU A 198 4.11 -28.06 10.42
CA LEU A 198 3.60 -29.37 10.03
C LEU A 198 4.43 -30.46 10.72
N ASP A 199 3.79 -31.57 11.12
CA ASP A 199 4.49 -32.72 11.72
C ASP A 199 5.40 -33.42 10.70
N GLU A 200 4.92 -33.56 9.46
CA GLU A 200 5.64 -34.19 8.35
C GLU A 200 5.69 -33.23 7.15
N PRO A 201 6.76 -33.29 6.35
CA PRO A 201 6.84 -32.49 5.14
C PRO A 201 5.82 -32.96 4.08
N VAL A 202 5.25 -32.01 3.34
CA VAL A 202 4.21 -32.25 2.33
C VAL A 202 4.74 -31.88 0.95
N ASN A 203 4.53 -32.75 -0.04
CA ASN A 203 4.90 -32.47 -1.44
C ASN A 203 3.67 -32.42 -2.35
N ARG A 204 2.98 -31.26 -2.36
CA ARG A 204 1.71 -31.09 -3.08
C ARG A 204 1.36 -29.61 -3.32
N ALA A 205 0.60 -29.36 -4.38
CA ALA A 205 -0.07 -28.08 -4.61
C ALA A 205 -1.51 -28.07 -4.07
N PHE A 206 -1.89 -26.95 -3.46
CA PHE A 206 -3.22 -26.69 -2.89
C PHE A 206 -3.78 -25.36 -3.40
N ASP A 207 -5.03 -25.37 -3.87
CA ASP A 207 -5.80 -24.19 -4.19
C ASP A 207 -6.12 -23.41 -2.89
N LEU A 208 -5.89 -22.09 -2.87
CA LEU A 208 -6.26 -21.23 -1.74
C LEU A 208 -7.26 -20.15 -2.19
N GLY A 209 -8.50 -20.29 -1.73
CA GLY A 209 -9.61 -19.35 -1.96
C GLY A 209 -10.36 -19.02 -0.67
N GLY A 210 -11.17 -17.97 -0.69
CA GLY A 210 -11.98 -17.54 0.47
C GLY A 210 -13.32 -18.25 0.63
N GLY A 211 -13.56 -19.34 -0.10
CA GLY A 211 -14.79 -20.15 -0.03
C GLY A 211 -16.03 -19.52 -0.67
N HIS A 212 -15.90 -18.33 -1.28
CA HIS A 212 -17.01 -17.59 -1.87
C HIS A 212 -16.67 -17.12 -3.29
N ARG A 213 -17.49 -17.54 -4.26
CA ARG A 213 -17.33 -17.19 -5.67
C ARG A 213 -18.15 -15.95 -5.99
N TYR A 214 -17.51 -14.97 -6.64
CA TYR A 214 -18.12 -13.72 -7.08
C TYR A 214 -17.89 -13.52 -8.57
N ARG A 215 -18.71 -12.71 -9.23
CA ARG A 215 -18.28 -12.13 -10.50
C ARG A 215 -17.28 -11.00 -10.23
N PHE A 216 -16.32 -10.75 -11.12
CA PHE A 216 -15.45 -9.59 -10.95
C PHE A 216 -16.26 -8.27 -10.86
N SER A 217 -17.36 -8.16 -11.61
CA SER A 217 -18.29 -7.03 -11.52
C SER A 217 -18.92 -6.87 -10.13
N ASP A 218 -19.11 -7.96 -9.39
CA ASP A 218 -19.59 -7.91 -8.00
C ASP A 218 -18.52 -7.41 -7.06
N LEU A 219 -17.25 -7.76 -7.25
CA LEU A 219 -16.14 -7.23 -6.44
C LEU A 219 -16.10 -5.69 -6.49
N LEU A 220 -16.24 -5.10 -7.68
CA LEU A 220 -16.28 -3.65 -7.84
C LEU A 220 -17.54 -3.02 -7.19
N ARG A 221 -18.71 -3.67 -7.31
CA ARG A 221 -19.95 -3.18 -6.67
C ARG A 221 -19.87 -3.25 -5.14
N LEU A 222 -19.39 -4.38 -4.61
CA LEU A 222 -19.23 -4.62 -3.18
C LEU A 222 -18.18 -3.69 -2.58
N TYR A 223 -17.04 -3.48 -3.25
CA TYR A 223 -16.07 -2.46 -2.85
C TYR A 223 -16.74 -1.07 -2.77
N GLY A 224 -17.48 -0.70 -3.83
CA GLY A 224 -18.23 0.56 -3.86
C GLY A 224 -19.16 0.70 -2.66
N LYS A 225 -19.92 -0.34 -2.34
CA LYS A 225 -20.83 -0.38 -1.19
C LYS A 225 -20.09 -0.17 0.14
N GLU A 226 -18.99 -0.89 0.40
CA GLU A 226 -18.20 -0.73 1.63
C GLU A 226 -17.55 0.66 1.73
N ARG A 227 -17.32 1.32 0.59
CA ARG A 227 -16.77 2.69 0.50
C ARG A 227 -17.85 3.79 0.49
N GLY A 228 -19.14 3.44 0.54
CA GLY A 228 -20.25 4.41 0.46
C GLY A 228 -20.46 5.01 -0.95
N LEU A 229 -19.98 4.33 -1.99
CA LEU A 229 -19.98 4.75 -3.38
C LEU A 229 -21.01 3.96 -4.21
N LYS A 230 -21.89 4.67 -4.92
CA LYS A 230 -22.83 4.06 -5.87
C LYS A 230 -22.15 3.85 -7.21
N ARG A 231 -22.21 2.63 -7.77
CA ARG A 231 -21.48 2.25 -8.98
C ARG A 231 -22.36 1.52 -9.98
N PHE A 232 -22.33 1.99 -11.21
CA PHE A 232 -23.05 1.40 -12.33
C PHE A 232 -22.07 0.66 -13.23
N ILE A 233 -22.16 -0.67 -13.23
CA ILE A 233 -21.22 -1.53 -13.94
C ILE A 233 -22.01 -2.40 -14.92
N ARG A 234 -21.68 -2.27 -16.22
CA ARG A 234 -22.34 -2.98 -17.30
C ARG A 234 -21.31 -3.72 -18.16
N ALA A 235 -21.47 -5.04 -18.26
CA ALA A 235 -20.76 -5.86 -19.21
C ALA A 235 -21.35 -5.71 -20.62
N VAL A 236 -20.50 -5.49 -21.62
CA VAL A 236 -20.88 -5.42 -23.03
C VAL A 236 -19.97 -6.35 -23.84
N PRO A 237 -20.53 -7.18 -24.75
CA PRO A 237 -19.73 -7.97 -25.67
C PRO A 237 -19.10 -7.05 -26.72
N LEU A 238 -17.79 -6.82 -26.61
CA LEU A 238 -17.02 -6.06 -27.59
C LEU A 238 -16.16 -7.04 -28.42
N PRO A 239 -16.22 -7.01 -29.77
CA PRO A 239 -15.44 -7.89 -30.63
C PRO A 239 -14.00 -7.37 -30.81
N LEU A 240 -13.31 -7.14 -29.69
CA LEU A 240 -11.93 -6.63 -29.63
C LEU A 240 -11.12 -7.47 -28.64
N PRO A 241 -9.77 -7.53 -28.75
CA PRO A 241 -8.89 -8.23 -27.80
C PRO A 241 -8.83 -7.46 -26.47
N MET A 242 -9.95 -7.50 -25.75
CA MET A 242 -10.20 -6.66 -24.60
C MET A 242 -9.38 -7.08 -23.38
N ASP A 243 -8.81 -8.27 -23.34
CA ASP A 243 -7.84 -8.68 -22.32
C ASP A 243 -6.57 -7.82 -22.35
N THR A 244 -6.05 -7.54 -23.55
CA THR A 244 -4.84 -6.72 -23.74
C THR A 244 -5.17 -5.23 -23.72
N LEU A 245 -6.27 -4.82 -24.38
CA LEU A 245 -6.70 -3.41 -24.41
C LEU A 245 -7.18 -2.91 -23.04
N SER A 246 -7.79 -3.77 -22.22
CA SER A 246 -8.21 -3.37 -20.87
C SER A 246 -7.01 -3.10 -19.98
N GLY A 247 -5.87 -3.78 -20.16
CA GLY A 247 -4.65 -3.49 -19.41
C GLY A 247 -4.14 -2.05 -19.65
N MET A 248 -4.20 -1.58 -20.90
CA MET A 248 -3.88 -0.18 -21.25
C MET A 248 -4.89 0.80 -20.68
N TRP A 249 -6.18 0.46 -20.75
CA TRP A 249 -7.25 1.28 -20.16
C TRP A 249 -7.10 1.40 -18.64
N ILE A 250 -6.81 0.28 -17.96
CA ILE A 250 -6.55 0.23 -16.52
C ILE A 250 -5.32 1.07 -16.18
N ALA A 251 -4.23 1.01 -16.94
CA ALA A 251 -3.05 1.86 -16.72
C ALA A 251 -3.34 3.36 -16.91
N LEU A 252 -4.28 3.73 -17.79
CA LEU A 252 -4.68 5.12 -17.96
C LEU A 252 -5.48 5.63 -16.76
N VAL A 253 -6.37 4.79 -16.23
CA VAL A 253 -7.27 5.18 -15.14
C VAL A 253 -6.73 4.80 -13.78
N THR A 254 -5.59 4.12 -13.63
CA THR A 254 -4.99 3.78 -12.33
C THR A 254 -3.53 4.24 -12.30
N PRO A 255 -2.93 4.49 -11.13
CA PRO A 255 -1.51 4.80 -11.04
C PRO A 255 -0.62 3.55 -11.14
N ALA A 256 -1.20 2.37 -11.36
CA ALA A 256 -0.46 1.13 -11.48
C ALA A 256 0.34 1.12 -12.81
N PRO A 257 1.60 0.64 -12.79
CA PRO A 257 2.42 0.58 -13.99
C PRO A 257 1.83 -0.38 -15.04
N LEU A 258 2.07 -0.11 -16.32
CA LEU A 258 1.52 -0.91 -17.43
C LEU A 258 1.96 -2.39 -17.37
N GLY A 259 3.20 -2.64 -16.93
CA GLY A 259 3.74 -3.99 -16.73
C GLY A 259 2.99 -4.81 -15.67
N LEU A 260 2.24 -4.15 -14.78
CA LEU A 260 1.37 -4.78 -13.78
C LEU A 260 -0.07 -4.91 -14.31
N SER A 261 -0.61 -3.88 -14.97
CA SER A 261 -2.02 -3.85 -15.34
C SER A 261 -2.40 -4.84 -16.45
N VAL A 262 -1.51 -5.08 -17.43
CA VAL A 262 -1.78 -6.00 -18.54
C VAL A 262 -1.83 -7.46 -18.08
N PRO A 263 -0.83 -8.00 -17.33
CA PRO A 263 -0.90 -9.37 -16.83
C PRO A 263 -2.10 -9.62 -15.89
N LEU A 264 -2.44 -8.63 -15.06
CA LEU A 264 -3.62 -8.71 -14.19
C LEU A 264 -4.92 -8.79 -14.99
N ALA A 265 -5.09 -7.94 -16.00
CA ALA A 265 -6.27 -7.97 -16.87
C ALA A 265 -6.40 -9.31 -17.61
N GLN A 266 -5.28 -9.85 -18.12
CA GLN A 266 -5.25 -11.15 -18.78
C GLN A 266 -5.59 -12.30 -17.84
N SER A 267 -5.10 -12.26 -16.59
CA SER A 267 -5.43 -13.25 -15.56
C SER A 267 -6.91 -13.20 -15.19
N MET A 268 -7.48 -12.00 -15.05
CA MET A 268 -8.91 -11.79 -14.75
C MET A 268 -9.84 -12.08 -15.93
N ALA A 269 -9.31 -12.16 -17.16
CA ALA A 269 -10.07 -12.56 -18.33
C ALA A 269 -10.41 -14.06 -18.36
N LYS A 270 -10.04 -14.81 -17.30
CA LYS A 270 -10.40 -16.22 -17.07
C LYS A 270 -11.06 -16.40 -15.71
N ASP A 271 -11.81 -17.47 -15.55
CA ASP A 271 -12.32 -17.87 -14.23
C ASP A 271 -11.14 -18.24 -13.31
N SER A 272 -11.19 -17.80 -12.06
CA SER A 272 -10.16 -18.04 -11.05
C SER A 272 -10.85 -18.45 -9.76
N VAL A 273 -11.28 -19.71 -9.72
CA VAL A 273 -12.03 -20.33 -8.61
C VAL A 273 -11.36 -21.61 -8.18
N THR A 274 -11.42 -21.92 -6.90
CA THR A 274 -10.82 -23.15 -6.36
C THR A 274 -11.58 -24.37 -6.84
N THR A 275 -10.84 -25.46 -7.02
CA THR A 275 -11.38 -26.78 -7.41
C THR A 275 -11.37 -27.79 -6.27
N GLU A 276 -10.56 -27.54 -5.24
CA GLU A 276 -10.39 -28.38 -4.06
C GLU A 276 -10.06 -27.52 -2.82
N HIS A 277 -10.09 -28.14 -1.63
CA HIS A 277 -9.73 -27.53 -0.33
C HIS A 277 -9.09 -28.58 0.60
N ASP A 278 -8.28 -29.47 0.04
CA ASP A 278 -7.66 -30.59 0.75
C ASP A 278 -6.58 -30.11 1.74
N ILE A 279 -6.15 -28.84 1.64
CA ILE A 279 -5.25 -28.22 2.61
C ILE A 279 -5.79 -28.31 4.04
N ALA A 280 -7.13 -28.34 4.21
CA ALA A 280 -7.77 -28.46 5.52
C ALA A 280 -7.42 -29.75 6.26
N GLU A 281 -6.95 -30.80 5.56
CA GLU A 281 -6.46 -32.04 6.18
C GLU A 281 -5.10 -31.85 6.88
N PHE A 282 -4.30 -30.88 6.45
CA PHE A 282 -2.97 -30.58 6.98
C PHE A 282 -2.96 -29.33 7.87
N ILE A 283 -3.69 -28.29 7.44
CA ILE A 283 -3.81 -27.02 8.14
C ILE A 283 -5.30 -26.67 8.21
N PRO A 284 -5.96 -26.87 9.36
CA PRO A 284 -7.37 -26.54 9.50
C PRO A 284 -7.59 -25.03 9.34
N ASP A 285 -8.77 -24.67 8.83
CA ASP A 285 -9.16 -23.27 8.66
C ASP A 285 -9.05 -22.49 9.98
N PRO A 286 -8.80 -21.17 9.92
CA PRO A 286 -8.80 -20.33 11.11
C PRO A 286 -10.09 -20.52 11.91
N ALA A 287 -10.03 -20.47 13.25
CA ALA A 287 -11.18 -20.73 14.12
C ALA A 287 -12.43 -19.84 13.83
N GLY A 288 -12.24 -18.66 13.23
CA GLY A 288 -13.33 -17.76 12.81
C GLY A 288 -13.83 -17.97 11.37
N GLY A 289 -13.33 -18.99 10.68
CA GLY A 289 -13.49 -19.20 9.25
C GLY A 289 -12.70 -18.23 8.38
N LEU A 290 -12.73 -18.47 7.08
CA LEU A 290 -12.15 -17.60 6.06
C LEU A 290 -13.00 -16.34 5.88
N ALA A 291 -12.34 -15.19 5.68
CA ALA A 291 -13.04 -13.93 5.51
C ALA A 291 -13.63 -13.78 4.12
N ASP A 292 -14.92 -13.46 4.06
CA ASP A 292 -15.58 -13.09 2.81
C ASP A 292 -14.99 -11.80 2.21
N TYR A 293 -15.34 -11.53 0.94
CA TYR A 293 -14.83 -10.37 0.23
C TYR A 293 -15.18 -9.03 0.90
N PRO A 294 -16.44 -8.75 1.29
CA PRO A 294 -16.78 -7.52 2.02
C PRO A 294 -16.00 -7.35 3.32
N THR A 295 -15.79 -8.41 4.10
CA THR A 295 -15.01 -8.34 5.35
C THR A 295 -13.55 -8.03 5.05
N SER A 296 -12.96 -8.65 4.04
CA SER A 296 -11.60 -8.37 3.60
C SER A 296 -11.43 -6.90 3.16
N VAL A 297 -12.41 -6.34 2.44
CA VAL A 297 -12.42 -4.92 2.06
C VAL A 297 -12.56 -4.02 3.28
N ARG A 298 -13.46 -4.31 4.24
CA ARG A 298 -13.59 -3.52 5.47
C ARG A 298 -12.29 -3.49 6.27
N ARG A 299 -11.62 -4.63 6.43
CA ARG A 299 -10.33 -4.73 7.11
C ARG A 299 -9.27 -3.88 6.40
N ALA A 300 -9.22 -3.95 5.06
CA ALA A 300 -8.31 -3.12 4.27
C ALA A 300 -8.59 -1.61 4.41
N LEU A 301 -9.85 -1.20 4.50
CA LEU A 301 -10.28 0.19 4.66
C LEU A 301 -10.17 0.72 6.10
N HIS A 302 -10.05 -0.14 7.12
CA HIS A 302 -10.23 0.25 8.52
C HIS A 302 -9.27 1.36 8.96
N ARG A 303 -7.97 1.20 8.72
CA ARG A 303 -6.94 2.22 9.04
C ARG A 303 -7.14 3.53 8.30
N GLU A 304 -7.77 3.49 7.14
CA GLU A 304 -8.05 4.68 6.35
C GLU A 304 -9.24 5.45 6.90
N GLN A 305 -10.22 4.77 7.51
CA GLN A 305 -11.43 5.36 8.08
C GLN A 305 -11.14 6.03 9.44
N THR A 306 -10.21 5.49 10.23
CA THR A 306 -9.84 6.04 11.55
C THR A 306 -9.12 7.39 11.48
N GLY A 307 -8.73 7.85 10.29
CA GLY A 307 -8.31 9.24 10.06
C GLY A 307 -6.96 9.63 10.67
N THR A 308 -6.25 8.68 11.27
CA THR A 308 -4.86 8.86 11.69
C THR A 308 -4.01 9.12 10.45
N VAL A 309 -3.61 10.37 10.24
CA VAL A 309 -2.57 10.69 9.26
C VAL A 309 -1.33 9.90 9.61
N GLU A 310 -0.60 9.41 8.61
CA GLU A 310 0.81 9.05 8.73
C GLU A 310 1.63 10.30 9.12
N THR A 311 1.42 10.86 10.32
CA THR A 311 2.16 12.01 10.85
C THR A 311 3.45 11.61 11.55
N SER A 312 3.73 10.31 11.65
CA SER A 312 4.97 9.77 12.20
C SER A 312 6.06 9.69 11.12
N TRP A 313 6.48 10.82 10.58
CA TRP A 313 7.69 10.89 9.75
C TRP A 313 8.99 10.81 10.58
N ASP A 314 8.86 10.73 11.90
CA ASP A 314 9.91 10.60 12.91
C ASP A 314 10.29 9.12 13.21
N GLY A 315 9.79 8.17 12.42
CA GLY A 315 10.06 6.75 12.63
C GLY A 315 9.36 6.13 13.85
N SER A 316 8.52 6.88 14.57
CA SER A 316 7.76 6.36 15.73
C SER A 316 6.81 5.21 15.34
N TRP A 317 6.34 5.17 14.09
CA TRP A 317 5.60 4.03 13.53
C TRP A 317 6.40 2.73 13.49
N ARG A 318 7.74 2.77 13.35
CA ARG A 318 8.58 1.56 13.38
C ARG A 318 8.54 0.89 14.76
N LYS A 319 8.46 1.70 15.82
CA LYS A 319 8.31 1.21 17.20
C LYS A 319 6.88 0.73 17.46
N ALA A 320 5.86 1.47 17.03
CA ALA A 320 4.46 1.05 17.17
C ALA A 320 4.14 -0.23 16.35
N ALA A 321 4.82 -0.43 15.22
CA ALA A 321 4.66 -1.58 14.33
C ALA A 321 5.07 -2.93 14.96
N LEU A 322 5.86 -2.91 16.03
CA LEU A 322 6.42 -4.09 16.70
C LEU A 322 5.84 -4.33 18.11
N VAL A 323 5.08 -3.36 18.68
CA VAL A 323 4.84 -3.31 20.13
C VAL A 323 3.38 -3.57 20.53
N ASP A 324 2.39 -3.52 19.62
CA ASP A 324 1.00 -3.91 19.96
C ASP A 324 0.29 -4.74 18.86
N PRO A 325 0.26 -6.08 18.98
CA PRO A 325 -0.45 -6.98 18.07
C PRO A 325 -1.97 -6.83 18.10
N ALA A 326 -2.55 -6.34 19.20
CA ALA A 326 -4.02 -6.27 19.35
C ALA A 326 -4.64 -5.14 18.51
N GLN A 327 -3.82 -4.20 18.04
CA GLN A 327 -4.29 -3.00 17.33
C GLN A 327 -4.03 -3.02 15.82
N ARG A 328 -3.38 -4.05 15.26
CA ARG A 328 -2.92 -4.03 13.86
C ARG A 328 -3.46 -5.21 13.05
N ASP A 329 -4.25 -4.91 12.03
CA ASP A 329 -4.70 -5.89 11.04
C ASP A 329 -3.77 -5.86 9.81
N VAL A 330 -3.18 -7.00 9.45
CA VAL A 330 -2.25 -7.16 8.31
C VAL A 330 -2.86 -6.77 6.97
N ALA A 331 -4.19 -6.78 6.87
CA ALA A 331 -4.93 -6.36 5.69
C ALA A 331 -4.92 -4.84 5.47
N GLN A 332 -4.54 -4.05 6.48
CA GLN A 332 -4.50 -2.59 6.40
C GLN A 332 -3.26 -2.07 5.66
N SER A 333 -3.34 -0.80 5.23
CA SER A 333 -2.25 -0.09 4.58
C SER A 333 -1.00 0.00 5.47
N GLN A 334 0.16 -0.20 4.84
CA GLN A 334 1.47 -0.11 5.46
C GLN A 334 2.38 0.87 4.72
N PRO A 335 3.25 1.63 5.42
CA PRO A 335 4.21 2.55 4.78
C PRO A 335 5.20 1.87 3.82
N THR A 336 5.31 0.55 3.91
CA THR A 336 6.18 -0.27 3.07
C THR A 336 5.49 -0.83 1.83
N ASP A 337 4.19 -0.57 1.66
CA ASP A 337 3.45 -0.90 0.45
C ASP A 337 3.99 -0.09 -0.74
N ALA A 338 3.71 -0.56 -1.96
CA ALA A 338 4.22 0.11 -3.16
C ALA A 338 3.66 1.53 -3.29
N GLU A 339 4.43 2.48 -3.84
CA GLU A 339 4.03 3.89 -3.94
C GLU A 339 2.74 4.13 -4.76
N TRP A 340 2.39 3.20 -5.66
CA TRP A 340 1.16 3.25 -6.45
C TRP A 340 -0.08 2.72 -5.69
N SER A 341 0.12 2.09 -4.53
CA SER A 341 -0.94 1.62 -3.64
C SER A 341 -1.45 2.73 -2.73
N GLY A 342 -2.66 2.57 -2.18
CA GLY A 342 -3.26 3.58 -1.31
C GLY A 342 -3.69 4.85 -2.05
N HIS A 343 -4.19 5.82 -1.30
CA HIS A 343 -4.86 6.99 -1.88
C HIS A 343 -3.95 7.79 -2.82
N THR A 344 -4.53 8.31 -3.90
CA THR A 344 -3.86 9.36 -4.67
C THR A 344 -3.84 10.61 -3.79
N VAL A 345 -2.73 10.84 -3.10
CA VAL A 345 -2.54 12.05 -2.28
C VAL A 345 -2.05 13.16 -3.19
N TYR A 346 -2.80 14.24 -3.26
CA TYR A 346 -2.31 15.44 -3.92
C TYR A 346 -1.54 16.28 -2.90
N THR A 347 -0.32 16.65 -3.25
CA THR A 347 0.56 17.44 -2.40
C THR A 347 0.96 18.74 -3.07
N ASP A 348 1.02 19.81 -2.29
CA ASP A 348 1.72 21.05 -2.63
C ASP A 348 2.72 21.34 -1.50
N ILE A 349 4.02 21.28 -1.82
CA ILE A 349 5.11 21.46 -0.86
C ILE A 349 5.86 22.74 -1.23
N ARG A 350 6.01 23.63 -0.25
CA ARG A 350 6.81 24.85 -0.35
C ARG A 350 7.85 24.86 0.74
N THR A 351 9.09 25.17 0.37
CA THR A 351 10.22 25.19 1.30
C THR A 351 10.96 26.51 1.14
N SER A 352 11.43 27.06 2.25
CA SER A 352 12.31 28.22 2.28
C SER A 352 13.31 28.08 3.42
N THR A 353 14.52 28.60 3.22
CA THR A 353 15.58 28.65 4.24
C THR A 353 15.76 30.10 4.68
N THR A 354 15.93 30.32 5.97
CA THR A 354 16.07 31.67 6.54
C THR A 354 16.98 31.66 7.77
N SER A 355 17.64 32.79 8.03
CA SER A 355 18.44 33.04 9.23
C SER A 355 17.60 33.43 10.46
N ILE A 356 16.27 33.60 10.30
CA ILE A 356 15.36 33.93 11.40
C ILE A 356 15.38 32.81 12.45
N GLN A 357 15.39 33.20 13.73
CA GLN A 357 15.34 32.25 14.83
C GLN A 357 14.03 31.44 14.83
N ARG A 358 14.16 30.15 15.16
CA ARG A 358 13.07 29.17 15.09
C ARG A 358 11.86 29.54 15.96
N ASP A 359 12.10 30.09 17.14
CA ASP A 359 11.08 30.54 18.08
C ASP A 359 10.24 31.70 17.51
N LYS A 360 10.86 32.65 16.80
CA LYS A 360 10.18 33.77 16.13
C LYS A 360 9.29 33.31 14.99
N LEU A 361 9.79 32.37 14.18
CA LEU A 361 8.98 31.72 13.13
C LEU A 361 7.81 30.97 13.75
N TRP A 362 8.05 30.24 14.85
CA TRP A 362 7.02 29.48 15.53
C TRP A 362 5.90 30.37 16.08
N GLU A 363 6.23 31.53 16.66
CA GLU A 363 5.23 32.48 17.17
C GLU A 363 4.27 32.99 16.08
N VAL A 364 4.76 33.13 14.85
CA VAL A 364 3.93 33.49 13.68
C VAL A 364 3.07 32.31 13.25
N ILE A 365 3.65 31.09 13.17
CA ILE A 365 2.94 29.86 12.76
C ILE A 365 1.83 29.51 13.74
N GLU A 366 2.09 29.53 15.05
CA GLU A 366 1.10 29.24 16.10
C GLU A 366 0.00 30.32 16.14
N GLY A 367 0.31 31.54 15.67
CA GLY A 367 -0.60 32.67 15.56
C GLY A 367 -1.49 32.68 14.30
N ILE A 368 -1.43 31.67 13.42
CA ILE A 368 -2.24 31.62 12.17
C ILE A 368 -3.75 31.51 12.46
N GLY A 369 -4.56 32.24 11.69
CA GLY A 369 -6.03 32.21 11.75
C GLY A 369 -6.63 33.22 12.75
N GLY A 370 -7.96 33.27 12.85
CA GLY A 370 -8.66 34.28 13.64
C GLY A 370 -8.32 35.71 13.20
N ASP A 371 -8.17 36.65 14.14
CA ASP A 371 -7.93 38.09 13.84
C ASP A 371 -6.58 38.36 13.14
N ARG A 372 -5.62 37.44 13.22
CA ARG A 372 -4.31 37.54 12.53
C ARG A 372 -4.36 37.03 11.09
N GLY A 373 -5.43 36.31 10.72
CA GLY A 373 -5.62 35.76 9.38
C GLY A 373 -4.59 34.71 8.98
N TRP A 374 -4.60 34.34 7.69
CA TRP A 374 -3.83 33.22 7.13
C TRP A 374 -2.56 33.67 6.39
N TYR A 375 -2.08 34.89 6.64
CA TYR A 375 -0.90 35.48 5.98
C TYR A 375 -0.89 35.32 4.44
N SER A 376 -2.06 35.19 3.82
CA SER A 376 -2.26 35.02 2.38
C SER A 376 -3.44 35.89 1.92
N ALA A 377 -3.78 35.89 0.63
CA ALA A 377 -4.77 36.81 0.05
C ALA A 377 -6.13 36.75 0.78
N GLY A 378 -6.36 37.70 1.70
CA GLY A 378 -7.51 37.75 2.61
C GLY A 378 -8.91 37.66 1.94
N PRO A 379 -9.14 38.24 0.75
CA PRO A 379 -10.43 38.14 0.08
C PRO A 379 -10.81 36.71 -0.34
N LEU A 380 -9.85 35.88 -0.75
CA LEU A 380 -10.11 34.53 -1.25
C LEU A 380 -10.54 33.57 -0.13
N TRP A 381 -9.95 33.70 1.05
CA TRP A 381 -10.32 32.93 2.23
C TRP A 381 -11.67 33.34 2.81
N THR A 382 -12.02 34.62 2.71
CA THR A 382 -13.33 35.15 3.09
C THR A 382 -14.44 34.62 2.17
N ILE A 383 -14.20 34.62 0.85
CA ILE A 383 -15.11 34.02 -0.14
C ILE A 383 -15.26 32.51 0.10
N ARG A 384 -14.16 31.80 0.37
CA ARG A 384 -14.19 30.36 0.64
C ARG A 384 -14.94 30.01 1.92
N GLY A 385 -14.77 30.78 2.99
CA GLY A 385 -15.50 30.63 4.24
C GLY A 385 -16.99 30.90 4.10
N LEU A 386 -17.39 31.86 3.25
CA LEU A 386 -18.78 32.12 2.91
C LEU A 386 -19.41 30.94 2.13
N LEU A 387 -18.69 30.41 1.13
CA LEU A 387 -19.13 29.24 0.35
C LEU A 387 -19.27 27.98 1.23
N ASP A 388 -18.37 27.78 2.20
CA ASP A 388 -18.46 26.67 3.15
C ASP A 388 -19.70 26.82 4.04
N LYS A 389 -19.97 28.02 4.55
CA LYS A 389 -21.18 28.31 5.35
C LYS A 389 -22.47 28.08 4.57
N ILE A 390 -22.51 28.44 3.28
CA ILE A 390 -23.64 28.18 2.38
C ILE A 390 -23.84 26.68 2.16
N ALA A 391 -22.76 25.89 2.06
CA ALA A 391 -22.83 24.43 1.98
C ALA A 391 -23.17 23.74 3.32
N GLY A 392 -23.41 24.51 4.40
CA GLY A 392 -23.69 24.02 5.74
C GLY A 392 -22.46 23.49 6.48
N GLY A 393 -21.28 24.01 6.12
CA GLY A 393 -20.03 23.83 6.82
C GLY A 393 -19.80 24.89 7.92
N PRO A 394 -18.74 24.72 8.72
CA PRO A 394 -18.43 25.56 9.87
C PRO A 394 -18.21 27.06 9.60
N GLY A 395 -17.80 27.46 8.37
CA GLY A 395 -17.43 28.85 8.04
C GLY A 395 -16.17 29.36 8.75
N LEU A 396 -15.90 30.67 8.66
CA LEU A 396 -14.90 31.35 9.51
C LEU A 396 -15.37 31.29 10.97
N GLY A 397 -14.52 30.79 11.88
CA GLY A 397 -14.84 30.56 13.28
C GLY A 397 -13.69 31.02 14.19
N GLY A 398 -14.02 31.50 15.38
CA GLY A 398 -13.03 32.01 16.33
C GLY A 398 -12.08 30.93 16.87
N ARG A 399 -10.91 31.37 17.35
CA ARG A 399 -9.94 30.56 18.09
C ARG A 399 -10.25 30.58 19.60
N ARG A 400 -9.83 29.53 20.32
CA ARG A 400 -9.86 29.52 21.80
C ARG A 400 -8.92 30.56 22.40
N ASP A 401 -7.71 30.64 21.85
CA ASP A 401 -6.65 31.53 22.28
C ASP A 401 -5.95 32.14 21.05
N PRO A 402 -5.72 33.47 21.02
CA PRO A 402 -5.14 34.18 19.87
C PRO A 402 -3.63 33.98 19.70
N VAL A 403 -2.95 33.38 20.68
CA VAL A 403 -1.49 33.20 20.72
C VAL A 403 -1.13 31.72 20.72
N HIS A 404 -1.79 30.92 21.58
CA HIS A 404 -1.40 29.54 21.81
C HIS A 404 -2.39 28.52 21.27
N LEU A 405 -1.87 27.43 20.72
CA LEU A 405 -2.67 26.31 20.21
C LEU A 405 -2.46 25.06 21.07
N ARG A 406 -3.52 24.28 21.20
CA ARG A 406 -3.49 22.93 21.77
C ARG A 406 -4.10 21.94 20.79
N GLU A 407 -3.76 20.66 20.94
CA GLU A 407 -4.43 19.61 20.18
C GLU A 407 -5.95 19.69 20.35
N ASN A 408 -6.67 19.46 19.25
CA ASN A 408 -8.10 19.64 19.09
C ASN A 408 -8.64 21.09 19.10
N ASP A 409 -7.80 22.12 19.28
CA ASP A 409 -8.26 23.51 19.13
C ASP A 409 -8.76 23.76 17.69
N ARG A 410 -9.76 24.63 17.58
CA ARG A 410 -10.32 25.06 16.28
C ARG A 410 -9.67 26.36 15.83
N VAL A 411 -9.26 26.40 14.57
CA VAL A 411 -8.69 27.55 13.88
C VAL A 411 -9.48 27.76 12.59
N ASP A 412 -10.49 28.62 12.63
CA ASP A 412 -11.46 28.81 11.53
C ASP A 412 -12.20 27.51 11.16
N TRP A 413 -11.97 26.97 9.97
CA TRP A 413 -12.49 25.69 9.49
C TRP A 413 -11.46 24.55 9.60
N TRP A 414 -10.38 24.76 10.35
CA TRP A 414 -9.37 23.76 10.65
C TRP A 414 -9.43 23.32 12.11
N ARG A 415 -9.01 22.09 12.36
CA ARG A 415 -8.75 21.56 13.70
C ARG A 415 -7.28 21.24 13.85
N VAL A 416 -6.69 21.64 14.98
CA VAL A 416 -5.33 21.23 15.35
C VAL A 416 -5.35 19.74 15.63
N GLU A 417 -4.68 18.96 14.78
CA GLU A 417 -4.58 17.51 14.95
C GLU A 417 -3.34 17.13 15.75
N LYS A 418 -2.23 17.83 15.53
CA LYS A 418 -0.96 17.63 16.24
C LYS A 418 -0.20 18.94 16.34
N ILE A 419 0.44 19.17 17.48
CA ILE A 419 1.33 20.31 17.69
C ILE A 419 2.57 19.85 18.46
N VAL A 420 3.74 20.09 17.89
CA VAL A 420 5.05 19.92 18.52
C VAL A 420 5.72 21.30 18.50
N PRO A 421 5.81 21.98 19.65
CA PRO A 421 6.34 23.33 19.73
C PRO A 421 7.68 23.49 19.01
N GLN A 422 7.80 24.57 18.23
CA GLN A 422 8.97 24.91 17.40
C GLN A 422 9.35 23.89 16.32
N GLU A 423 8.59 22.83 16.12
CA GLU A 423 8.93 21.79 15.14
C GLU A 423 7.82 21.58 14.12
N ARG A 424 6.56 21.44 14.57
CA ARG A 424 5.49 20.97 13.69
C ARG A 424 4.09 21.39 14.16
N LEU A 425 3.29 21.92 13.23
CA LEU A 425 1.85 22.13 13.42
C LEU A 425 1.08 21.42 12.30
N VAL A 426 0.10 20.60 12.66
CA VAL A 426 -0.77 19.86 11.73
C VAL A 426 -2.21 20.32 11.91
N LEU A 427 -2.79 20.85 10.83
CA LEU A 427 -4.16 21.32 10.78
C LEU A 427 -4.98 20.44 9.84
N ARG A 428 -6.11 19.91 10.31
CA ARG A 428 -7.06 19.11 9.52
C ARG A 428 -8.27 19.95 9.13
N ALA A 429 -8.65 19.92 7.86
CA ALA A 429 -9.83 20.63 7.38
C ALA A 429 -11.12 19.99 7.91
N GLU A 430 -12.07 20.80 8.37
CA GLU A 430 -13.42 20.40 8.81
C GLU A 430 -14.52 20.85 7.85
N MET A 431 -14.16 21.56 6.79
CA MET A 431 -15.08 21.97 5.73
C MET A 431 -15.68 20.77 4.99
N LYS A 432 -16.89 20.94 4.45
CA LYS A 432 -17.50 19.91 3.58
C LYS A 432 -16.72 19.85 2.27
N LEU A 433 -15.95 18.78 2.13
CA LEU A 433 -15.18 18.45 0.95
C LEU A 433 -15.51 17.02 0.57
N ASP A 434 -15.53 16.72 -0.72
CA ASP A 434 -15.52 15.34 -1.21
C ASP A 434 -14.09 14.75 -1.04
N GLY A 435 -13.60 14.71 0.20
CA GLY A 435 -12.23 14.35 0.54
C GLY A 435 -11.79 14.86 1.91
N ARG A 436 -10.51 14.64 2.24
CA ARG A 436 -9.88 15.11 3.49
C ARG A 436 -8.65 15.95 3.16
N ALA A 437 -8.46 17.06 3.86
CA ALA A 437 -7.33 17.96 3.61
C ALA A 437 -6.56 18.26 4.89
N TRP A 438 -5.25 18.42 4.76
CA TRP A 438 -4.36 18.84 5.83
C TRP A 438 -3.45 19.96 5.35
N LEU A 439 -3.11 20.85 6.29
CA LEU A 439 -2.10 21.87 6.12
C LEU A 439 -1.08 21.72 7.25
N ILE A 440 0.17 21.53 6.86
CA ILE A 440 1.26 21.19 7.78
C ILE A 440 2.34 22.25 7.67
N PHE A 441 2.81 22.71 8.81
CA PHE A 441 3.95 23.60 8.96
C PHE A 441 5.05 22.87 9.71
N GLU A 442 6.26 22.89 9.19
CA GLU A 442 7.43 22.24 9.77
C GLU A 442 8.62 23.21 9.82
N LEU A 443 9.37 23.15 10.92
CA LEU A 443 10.63 23.85 11.11
C LEU A 443 11.72 22.83 11.42
N SER A 444 12.81 22.84 10.64
CA SER A 444 13.98 22.00 10.89
C SER A 444 15.27 22.83 10.81
N GLY A 445 16.39 22.27 11.26
CA GLY A 445 17.70 22.84 10.94
C GLY A 445 17.97 22.67 9.44
N ALA A 446 18.54 23.69 8.80
CA ALA A 446 19.02 23.58 7.43
C ALA A 446 20.40 22.89 7.41
N THR A 447 20.62 22.10 6.37
CA THR A 447 21.88 21.38 6.12
C THR A 447 22.42 21.72 4.75
N ASP A 448 23.75 21.76 4.62
CA ASP A 448 24.41 21.91 3.32
C ASP A 448 24.26 20.64 2.45
N SER A 449 24.83 20.66 1.24
CA SER A 449 24.82 19.51 0.32
C SER A 449 25.53 18.27 0.87
N ASN A 450 26.35 18.42 1.90
CA ASN A 450 27.12 17.37 2.56
C ASN A 450 26.47 16.93 3.89
N GLY A 451 25.32 17.49 4.26
CA GLY A 451 24.59 17.16 5.48
C GLY A 451 25.05 17.91 6.74
N HIS A 452 25.96 18.88 6.64
CA HIS A 452 26.40 19.67 7.79
C HIS A 452 25.39 20.77 8.14
N PRO A 453 25.13 21.05 9.43
CA PRO A 453 24.22 22.11 9.85
C PRO A 453 24.73 23.49 9.40
N THR A 454 23.89 24.28 8.74
CA THR A 454 24.26 25.64 8.30
C THR A 454 23.96 26.70 9.37
N GLY A 455 23.28 26.32 10.45
CA GLY A 455 22.78 27.26 11.47
C GLY A 455 21.50 27.99 11.08
N GLU A 456 21.03 27.82 9.83
CA GLU A 456 19.78 28.41 9.35
C GLU A 456 18.57 27.54 9.69
N THR A 457 17.38 28.14 9.70
CA THR A 457 16.10 27.45 9.87
C THR A 457 15.50 27.14 8.51
N LYS A 458 15.15 25.88 8.28
CA LYS A 458 14.37 25.44 7.11
C LYS A 458 12.89 25.41 7.48
N TYR A 459 12.09 26.24 6.81
CA TYR A 459 10.63 26.24 6.89
C TYR A 459 10.06 25.40 5.75
N THR A 460 9.16 24.48 6.07
CA THR A 460 8.42 23.67 5.10
C THR A 460 6.93 23.75 5.35
N GLN A 461 6.18 24.07 4.31
CA GLN A 461 4.73 24.15 4.29
C GLN A 461 4.19 23.10 3.33
N ARG A 462 3.29 22.25 3.81
CA ARG A 462 2.71 21.16 3.00
C ARG A 462 1.19 21.23 3.05
N ALA A 463 0.55 21.33 1.89
CA ALA A 463 -0.87 21.08 1.75
C ALA A 463 -1.05 19.66 1.21
N LEU A 464 -1.79 18.83 1.95
CA LEU A 464 -2.12 17.46 1.57
C LEU A 464 -3.62 17.36 1.33
N TYR A 465 -4.03 16.67 0.27
CA TYR A 465 -5.42 16.42 -0.02
C TYR A 465 -5.65 14.99 -0.49
N TYR A 466 -6.55 14.31 0.22
CA TYR A 466 -7.02 12.97 -0.05
C TYR A 466 -8.41 13.05 -0.68
N PRO A 467 -8.52 12.92 -2.02
CA PRO A 467 -9.80 13.02 -2.71
C PRO A 467 -10.69 11.80 -2.42
N GLN A 468 -12.00 12.01 -2.29
CA GLN A 468 -12.99 10.94 -2.28
C GLN A 468 -13.74 10.93 -3.61
N GLY A 469 -13.69 9.79 -4.31
CA GLY A 469 -14.38 9.61 -5.59
C GLY A 469 -13.87 10.53 -6.71
N LEU A 470 -14.71 10.74 -7.74
CA LEU A 470 -14.42 11.64 -8.86
C LEU A 470 -14.61 13.12 -8.49
N ALA A 471 -15.67 13.44 -7.74
CA ALA A 471 -15.97 14.81 -7.32
C ALA A 471 -14.81 15.43 -6.53
N GLY A 472 -14.22 14.68 -5.60
CA GLY A 472 -13.04 15.10 -4.85
C GLY A 472 -11.84 15.46 -5.72
N ARG A 473 -11.61 14.71 -6.80
CA ARG A 473 -10.48 14.95 -7.71
C ARG A 473 -10.70 16.18 -8.57
N LEU A 474 -11.92 16.34 -9.08
CA LEU A 474 -12.32 17.55 -9.81
C LEU A 474 -12.20 18.79 -8.93
N TYR A 475 -12.57 18.67 -7.64
CA TYR A 475 -12.36 19.74 -6.66
C TYR A 475 -10.89 20.15 -6.55
N TRP A 476 -9.96 19.19 -6.39
CA TRP A 476 -8.53 19.50 -6.36
C TRP A 476 -8.06 20.18 -7.64
N GLY A 477 -8.46 19.66 -8.80
CA GLY A 477 -8.14 20.24 -10.10
C GLY A 477 -8.59 21.70 -10.22
N ALA A 478 -9.80 22.01 -9.75
CA ALA A 478 -10.33 23.37 -9.72
C ALA A 478 -9.56 24.30 -8.74
N MET A 479 -9.00 23.76 -7.67
CA MET A 479 -8.24 24.53 -6.66
C MET A 479 -6.76 24.73 -6.99
N LEU A 480 -6.17 23.96 -7.92
CA LEU A 480 -4.77 24.08 -8.31
C LEU A 480 -4.32 25.51 -8.68
N PRO A 481 -5.07 26.29 -9.48
CA PRO A 481 -4.71 27.69 -9.78
C PRO A 481 -4.64 28.56 -8.52
N PHE A 482 -5.55 28.34 -7.56
CA PHE A 482 -5.57 29.07 -6.29
C PHE A 482 -4.39 28.69 -5.41
N HIS A 483 -4.06 27.39 -5.30
CA HIS A 483 -2.91 26.90 -4.54
C HIS A 483 -1.59 27.50 -5.04
N ARG A 484 -1.42 27.62 -6.36
CA ARG A 484 -0.24 28.25 -7.00
C ARG A 484 -0.06 29.72 -6.62
N ILE A 485 -1.10 30.41 -6.19
CA ILE A 485 -1.05 31.82 -5.78
C ILE A 485 -0.98 31.93 -4.25
N ILE A 486 -1.85 31.23 -3.53
CA ILE A 486 -2.04 31.37 -2.08
C ILE A 486 -0.82 30.88 -1.30
N PHE A 487 -0.31 29.69 -1.62
CA PHE A 487 0.74 29.06 -0.81
C PHE A 487 2.10 29.76 -0.89
N PRO A 488 2.57 30.23 -2.06
CA PRO A 488 3.79 31.04 -2.12
C PRO A 488 3.67 32.38 -1.39
N VAL A 489 2.50 33.03 -1.47
CA VAL A 489 2.24 34.28 -0.75
C VAL A 489 2.24 34.06 0.76
N MET A 490 1.68 32.94 1.23
CA MET A 490 1.67 32.56 2.64
C MET A 490 3.09 32.40 3.19
N VAL A 491 3.94 31.64 2.50
CA VAL A 491 5.36 31.48 2.87
C VAL A 491 6.04 32.84 3.00
N LYS A 492 5.92 33.70 1.97
CA LYS A 492 6.57 35.02 1.94
C LYS A 492 6.12 35.91 3.10
N ASN A 493 4.82 35.94 3.40
CA ASN A 493 4.28 36.81 4.43
C ASN A 493 4.55 36.29 5.84
N ILE A 494 4.60 34.97 6.05
CA ILE A 494 5.01 34.38 7.34
C ILE A 494 6.46 34.76 7.63
N LEU A 495 7.37 34.60 6.65
CA LEU A 495 8.76 34.99 6.80
C LEU A 495 8.89 36.48 7.11
N LYS A 496 8.22 37.35 6.33
CA LYS A 496 8.22 38.80 6.56
C LYS A 496 7.67 39.19 7.94
N ALA A 497 6.60 38.54 8.40
CA ALA A 497 6.04 38.80 9.72
C ALA A 497 6.99 38.37 10.85
N ALA A 498 7.77 37.30 10.64
CA ALA A 498 8.77 36.84 11.59
C ALA A 498 10.01 37.74 11.62
N GLU A 499 10.42 38.32 10.47
CA GLU A 499 11.49 39.35 10.42
C GLU A 499 11.14 40.57 11.27
N HIS A 500 9.88 41.03 11.25
CA HIS A 500 9.43 42.16 12.07
C HIS A 500 9.41 41.87 13.59
N LYS A 501 9.55 40.62 14.00
CA LYS A 501 9.64 40.19 15.42
C LYS A 501 11.07 39.83 15.86
N SER A 502 12.01 39.85 14.91
CA SER A 502 13.42 39.46 15.10
C SER A 502 14.26 40.61 15.62
#